data_AF-A0A673D017-F1
#
_entry.id   AF-A0A673D017-F1
#
_cell.length_a   1.000
_cell.length_b   1.000
_cell.length_c   1.000
_cell.angle_alpha   90.00
_cell.angle_beta   90.00
_cell.angle_gamma   90.00
#
_symmetry.space_group_name_H-M   'P 1'
#
loop_
_entity.id
_entity.type
_entity.pdbx_description
1 polymer ?
#
loop_
_entity_poly.entity_id
_entity_poly.type
_entity_poly.pdbx_seq_one_letter_code
_entity_poly.pdbx_strand_id
1 'polypeptide(L)'
;MCAEVTREPTEDNNLLYISPQQKAKKRLKDAHVLSRQKQLSVEAERISNILENCISHIEIAVTLEALLEKDNMPVFMDKEMSRTLQEHQVVCERLKTLDSVKLTSHGEQDGEGGEVGERKMAQLERAVKNSFRNLLRFVRGKPEAISSLKAELGMGARESENSLIGGLKKFHKKNMKKLLTTPEKEQQTLYSQPTSSYVLEKVEIESVEEAITEIATAIKETDAQISELENEIQTLERSLNDKYFPEVDVALLADKQCKPYIKTAKKKQDSKQQEINQFNIQLNNLFLKNRKTERVNQEKTEMVKMEIEDFLRKFDEEIEEIQGNLERSQIELEGDQEELRNLEKFYNVLELEYSQVQERRQLAEEKRREEMIELDLKTKAAILAQSWWRGYSVRKAMKNKGKNKKAKKGKGKRTKY
;
A
#
# COMPACT_ATOMS: atom_id res chain seq x y z
N MET A 1 -20.14 87.31 -0.62
CA MET A 1 -21.06 87.29 0.53
C MET A 1 -21.41 85.85 0.81
N CYS A 2 -21.16 85.44 2.04
CA CYS A 2 -21.17 84.08 2.54
C CYS A 2 -22.58 83.50 2.67
N ALA A 3 -22.73 82.20 2.46
CA ALA A 3 -23.76 81.38 3.09
C ALA A 3 -23.17 79.98 3.34
N GLU A 4 -22.88 79.72 4.61
CA GLU A 4 -22.42 78.44 5.16
C GLU A 4 -23.50 77.37 5.01
N VAL A 5 -23.09 76.19 4.52
CA VAL A 5 -23.83 74.95 4.70
C VAL A 5 -22.98 74.05 5.59
N THR A 6 -23.39 73.96 6.85
CA THR A 6 -22.97 72.96 7.82
C THR A 6 -23.47 71.58 7.38
N ARG A 7 -22.55 70.63 7.21
CA ARG A 7 -22.85 69.19 7.27
C ARG A 7 -21.74 68.47 8.02
N GLU A 8 -22.15 67.84 9.12
CA GLU A 8 -21.41 66.84 9.87
C GLU A 8 -21.05 65.64 8.96
N PRO A 9 -19.91 64.98 9.16
CA PRO A 9 -19.66 63.67 8.58
C PRO A 9 -20.01 62.57 9.60
N THR A 10 -21.05 61.81 9.27
CA THR A 10 -21.35 60.50 9.85
C THR A 10 -20.33 59.47 9.40
N GLU A 11 -20.00 58.61 10.35
CA GLU A 11 -19.20 57.40 10.27
C GLU A 11 -19.65 56.46 9.13
N ASP A 12 -18.71 56.07 8.26
CA ASP A 12 -18.68 54.75 7.64
C ASP A 12 -17.37 54.58 6.85
N ASN A 13 -16.39 53.93 7.48
CA ASN A 13 -15.26 53.29 6.78
C ASN A 13 -14.58 52.30 7.74
N ASN A 14 -15.28 51.21 8.08
CA ASN A 14 -14.66 50.02 8.67
C ASN A 14 -13.94 49.22 7.58
N LEU A 15 -12.85 49.79 7.06
CA LEU A 15 -11.79 49.03 6.40
C LEU A 15 -10.87 48.50 7.51
N LEU A 16 -10.99 47.20 7.77
CA LEU A 16 -10.21 46.43 8.74
C LEU A 16 -8.71 46.80 8.63
N TYR A 17 -8.26 47.69 9.50
CA TYR A 17 -6.88 48.19 9.54
C TYR A 17 -5.98 47.08 10.09
N ILE A 18 -5.49 46.21 9.19
CA ILE A 18 -4.46 45.23 9.55
C ILE A 18 -3.21 46.02 9.94
N SER A 19 -2.94 46.07 11.24
CA SER A 19 -1.83 46.81 11.83
C SER A 19 -0.51 46.53 11.09
N PRO A 20 0.35 47.54 10.85
CA PRO A 20 1.65 47.38 10.21
C PRO A 20 2.50 46.27 10.84
N GLN A 21 2.32 46.00 12.13
CA GLN A 21 2.98 44.92 12.85
C GLN A 21 2.53 43.51 12.42
N GLN A 22 1.27 43.34 12.01
CA GLN A 22 0.76 42.07 11.48
C GLN A 22 1.21 41.84 10.04
N LYS A 23 1.27 42.91 9.21
CA LYS A 23 1.88 42.86 7.87
C LYS A 23 3.38 42.56 7.94
N ALA A 24 4.10 43.15 8.90
CA ALA A 24 5.51 42.85 9.14
C ALA A 24 5.72 41.42 9.63
N LYS A 25 4.90 40.92 10.56
CA LYS A 25 4.95 39.51 11.01
C LYS A 25 4.64 38.50 9.91
N LYS A 26 3.73 38.82 8.98
CA LYS A 26 3.43 37.97 7.81
C LYS A 26 4.61 37.96 6.83
N ARG A 27 5.15 39.14 6.50
CA ARG A 27 6.36 39.26 5.65
C ARG A 27 7.59 38.59 6.25
N LEU A 28 7.77 38.64 7.57
CA LEU A 28 8.86 37.95 8.27
C LEU A 28 8.68 36.43 8.23
N LYS A 29 7.45 35.91 8.38
CA LYS A 29 7.15 34.48 8.24
C LYS A 29 7.38 33.98 6.82
N ASP A 30 6.93 34.73 5.81
CA ASP A 30 7.09 34.38 4.40
C ASP A 30 8.58 34.43 3.99
N ALA A 31 9.34 35.41 4.49
CA ALA A 31 10.79 35.46 4.31
C ALA A 31 11.54 34.31 5.02
N HIS A 32 11.08 33.88 6.21
CA HIS A 32 11.69 32.77 6.94
C HIS A 32 11.42 31.40 6.28
N VAL A 33 10.29 31.25 5.59
CA VAL A 33 9.94 30.07 4.79
C VAL A 33 10.78 30.02 3.51
N LEU A 34 10.89 31.14 2.78
CA LEU A 34 11.74 31.26 1.58
C LEU A 34 13.23 31.08 1.89
N SER A 35 13.71 31.58 3.04
CA SER A 35 15.09 31.40 3.49
C SER A 35 15.41 29.95 3.91
N ARG A 36 14.41 29.17 4.36
CA ARG A 36 14.60 27.74 4.69
C ARG A 36 14.62 26.87 3.44
N GLN A 37 13.83 27.20 2.42
CA GLN A 37 13.90 26.52 1.12
C GLN A 37 15.28 26.70 0.46
N LYS A 38 15.92 27.86 0.63
CA LYS A 38 17.30 28.12 0.20
C LYS A 38 18.40 27.33 0.94
N GLN A 39 18.08 26.62 2.03
CA GLN A 39 19.05 25.85 2.83
C GLN A 39 18.90 24.32 2.65
N LEU A 40 17.94 23.87 1.85
CA LEU A 40 17.77 22.45 1.57
C LEU A 40 18.77 22.00 0.49
N SER A 41 19.35 20.81 0.68
CA SER A 41 20.01 20.09 -0.41
C SER A 41 18.99 19.83 -1.53
N VAL A 42 19.43 19.72 -2.78
CA VAL A 42 18.58 19.40 -3.95
C VAL A 42 17.74 18.14 -3.70
N GLU A 43 18.31 17.14 -3.03
CA GLU A 43 17.60 15.90 -2.69
C GLU A 43 16.56 16.11 -1.56
N ALA A 44 16.86 16.98 -0.59
CA ALA A 44 15.94 17.33 0.49
C ALA A 44 14.76 18.17 -0.02
N GLU A 45 14.99 19.06 -0.97
CA GLU A 45 13.96 19.80 -1.68
C GLU A 45 13.08 18.86 -2.51
N ARG A 46 13.68 17.89 -3.21
CA ARG A 46 12.94 16.85 -3.94
C ARG A 46 12.03 16.04 -3.02
N ILE A 47 12.54 15.59 -1.86
CA ILE A 47 11.74 14.87 -0.86
C ILE A 47 10.61 15.76 -0.32
N SER A 48 10.87 17.04 -0.03
CA SER A 48 9.83 17.99 0.38
C SER A 48 8.72 18.11 -0.66
N ASN A 49 9.10 18.33 -1.91
CA ASN A 49 8.17 18.55 -3.01
C ASN A 49 7.31 17.30 -3.27
N ILE A 50 7.88 16.09 -3.13
CA ILE A 50 7.12 14.84 -3.22
C ILE A 50 6.06 14.79 -2.11
N LEU A 51 6.45 15.05 -0.86
CA LEU A 51 5.52 15.02 0.28
C LEU A 51 4.42 16.10 0.16
N GLU A 52 4.76 17.31 -0.28
CA GLU A 52 3.78 18.39 -0.52
C GLU A 52 2.81 18.02 -1.64
N ASN A 53 3.30 17.42 -2.73
CA ASN A 53 2.45 16.93 -3.82
C ASN A 53 1.52 15.81 -3.35
N CYS A 54 2.00 14.87 -2.53
CA CYS A 54 1.17 13.82 -1.94
C CYS A 54 0.06 14.40 -1.05
N ILE A 55 0.39 15.36 -0.18
CA ILE A 55 -0.60 16.05 0.65
C ILE A 55 -1.61 16.77 -0.24
N SER A 56 -1.15 17.48 -1.28
CA SER A 56 -2.03 18.18 -2.20
C SER A 56 -2.96 17.25 -2.97
N HIS A 57 -2.52 16.05 -3.35
CA HIS A 57 -3.38 15.06 -4.01
C HIS A 57 -4.47 14.55 -3.07
N ILE A 58 -4.15 14.32 -1.80
CA ILE A 58 -5.12 13.88 -0.78
C ILE A 58 -6.13 15.00 -0.50
N GLU A 59 -5.68 16.26 -0.38
CA GLU A 59 -6.57 17.42 -0.24
C GLU A 59 -7.55 17.53 -1.41
N ILE A 60 -7.05 17.32 -2.63
CA ILE A 60 -7.89 17.33 -3.84
C ILE A 60 -8.88 16.16 -3.81
N ALA A 61 -8.45 14.94 -3.47
CA ALA A 61 -9.30 13.76 -3.40
C ALA A 61 -10.48 13.96 -2.45
N VAL A 62 -10.18 14.39 -1.22
CA VAL A 62 -11.18 14.62 -0.16
C VAL A 62 -12.19 15.69 -0.58
N THR A 63 -11.72 16.79 -1.19
CA THR A 63 -12.64 17.83 -1.62
C THR A 63 -13.51 17.37 -2.79
N LEU A 64 -12.96 16.64 -3.74
CA LEU A 64 -13.74 16.10 -4.86
C LEU A 64 -14.82 15.13 -4.37
N GLU A 65 -14.52 14.30 -3.37
CA GLU A 65 -15.51 13.42 -2.74
C GLU A 65 -16.60 14.21 -2.00
N ALA A 66 -16.22 15.24 -1.24
CA ALA A 66 -17.18 16.13 -0.57
C ALA A 66 -18.06 16.94 -1.55
N LEU A 67 -17.58 17.18 -2.78
CA LEU A 67 -18.35 17.81 -3.85
C LEU A 67 -19.31 16.82 -4.53
N LEU A 68 -18.96 15.54 -4.61
CA LEU A 68 -19.86 14.50 -5.10
C LEU A 68 -21.06 14.28 -4.17
N GLU A 69 -20.90 14.53 -2.87
CA GLU A 69 -21.99 14.46 -1.89
C GLU A 69 -22.91 15.70 -1.92
N LYS A 70 -22.54 16.79 -2.62
CA LYS A 70 -23.32 18.03 -2.69
C LYS A 70 -23.96 18.18 -4.08
N ASP A 71 -25.28 18.26 -4.14
CA ASP A 71 -26.05 18.42 -5.39
C ASP A 71 -25.77 19.75 -6.14
N ASN A 72 -25.15 20.73 -5.47
CA ASN A 72 -24.86 22.04 -6.03
C ASN A 72 -23.40 22.13 -6.50
N MET A 73 -23.21 22.14 -7.82
CA MET A 73 -21.89 22.31 -8.44
C MET A 73 -21.37 23.74 -8.20
N PRO A 74 -20.16 23.92 -7.65
CA PRO A 74 -19.62 25.24 -7.39
C PRO A 74 -19.24 25.98 -8.68
N VAL A 75 -19.34 27.31 -8.65
CA VAL A 75 -19.24 28.23 -9.81
C VAL A 75 -17.89 28.16 -10.55
N PHE A 76 -16.83 27.67 -9.90
CA PHE A 76 -15.50 27.54 -10.51
C PHE A 76 -15.34 26.29 -11.40
N MET A 77 -16.33 25.38 -11.40
CA MET A 77 -16.30 24.14 -12.16
C MET A 77 -16.76 24.38 -13.60
N ASP A 78 -15.80 24.38 -14.53
CA ASP A 78 -16.15 24.40 -15.95
C ASP A 78 -17.01 23.20 -16.35
N LYS A 79 -17.78 23.34 -17.44
CA LYS A 79 -18.65 22.28 -17.99
C LYS A 79 -17.89 20.97 -18.26
N GLU A 80 -16.61 21.06 -18.59
CA GLU A 80 -15.73 19.91 -18.81
C GLU A 80 -15.27 19.24 -17.50
N MET A 81 -15.03 20.01 -16.44
CA MET A 81 -14.73 19.46 -15.10
C MET A 81 -15.94 18.75 -14.52
N SER A 82 -17.12 19.35 -14.69
CA SER A 82 -18.38 18.77 -14.23
C SER A 82 -18.67 17.46 -14.94
N ARG A 83 -18.39 17.38 -16.26
CA ARG A 83 -18.52 16.14 -17.03
C ARG A 83 -17.56 15.06 -16.54
N THR A 84 -16.29 15.38 -16.36
CA THR A 84 -15.29 14.39 -15.89
C THR A 84 -15.56 13.93 -14.45
N LEU A 85 -16.11 14.80 -13.60
CA LEU A 85 -16.52 14.44 -12.25
C LEU A 85 -17.75 13.52 -12.26
N GLN A 86 -18.74 13.80 -13.10
CA GLN A 86 -19.91 12.94 -13.29
C GLN A 86 -19.52 11.56 -13.85
N GLU A 87 -18.59 11.50 -14.80
CA GLU A 87 -18.07 10.24 -15.32
C GLU A 87 -17.37 9.43 -14.22
N HIS A 88 -16.59 10.07 -13.35
CA HIS A 88 -15.98 9.43 -12.19
C HIS A 88 -17.04 8.90 -11.20
N GLN A 89 -18.07 9.71 -10.90
CA GLN A 89 -19.18 9.31 -10.03
C GLN A 89 -19.86 8.03 -10.51
N VAL A 90 -20.22 7.97 -11.79
CA VAL A 90 -20.89 6.79 -12.38
C VAL A 90 -20.01 5.54 -12.26
N VAL A 91 -18.70 5.67 -12.44
CA VAL A 91 -17.77 4.54 -12.32
C VAL A 91 -17.62 4.11 -10.84
N CYS A 92 -17.59 5.05 -9.91
CA CYS A 92 -17.58 4.76 -8.46
C CYS A 92 -18.88 4.12 -7.97
N GLU A 93 -20.05 4.58 -8.45
CA GLU A 93 -21.35 3.97 -8.13
C GLU A 93 -21.44 2.55 -8.65
N ARG A 94 -21.00 2.31 -9.91
CA ARG A 94 -20.92 0.95 -10.47
C ARG A 94 -20.05 0.03 -9.61
N LEU A 95 -18.92 0.53 -9.07
CA LEU A 95 -18.05 -0.27 -8.19
C LEU A 95 -18.77 -0.61 -6.88
N LYS A 96 -19.38 0.39 -6.22
CA LYS A 96 -20.17 0.19 -5.00
C LYS A 96 -21.32 -0.80 -5.20
N THR A 97 -22.01 -0.75 -6.34
CA THR A 97 -23.09 -1.72 -6.66
C THR A 97 -22.58 -3.13 -6.90
N LEU A 98 -21.38 -3.30 -7.46
CA LEU A 98 -20.80 -4.61 -7.68
C LEU A 98 -20.28 -5.21 -6.36
N ASP A 99 -19.72 -4.37 -5.49
CA ASP A 99 -19.28 -4.76 -4.15
C ASP A 99 -20.46 -5.20 -3.27
N SER A 100 -21.57 -4.47 -3.29
CA SER A 100 -22.76 -4.84 -2.51
C SER A 100 -23.43 -6.13 -3.01
N VAL A 101 -23.37 -6.40 -4.32
CA VAL A 101 -23.83 -7.67 -4.90
C VAL A 101 -22.93 -8.83 -4.47
N LYS A 102 -21.61 -8.65 -4.39
CA LYS A 102 -20.70 -9.69 -3.88
C LYS A 102 -20.92 -10.02 -2.40
N LEU A 103 -21.17 -9.01 -1.56
CA LEU A 103 -21.46 -9.20 -0.13
C LEU A 103 -22.78 -9.95 0.13
N THR A 104 -23.75 -9.86 -0.79
CA THR A 104 -25.05 -10.53 -0.68
C THR A 104 -25.07 -11.92 -1.32
N SER A 105 -24.13 -12.23 -2.21
CA SER A 105 -24.01 -13.52 -2.91
C SER A 105 -22.98 -14.47 -2.30
N HIS A 106 -22.57 -14.29 -1.04
CA HIS A 106 -21.53 -15.09 -0.39
C HIS A 106 -21.96 -16.54 -0.03
N GLY A 107 -23.08 -16.99 -0.59
CA GLY A 107 -23.45 -18.40 -0.62
C GLY A 107 -23.39 -18.93 -2.05
N GLU A 108 -22.46 -19.85 -2.28
CA GLU A 108 -22.49 -20.83 -3.37
C GLU A 108 -22.35 -20.30 -4.81
N GLN A 109 -21.12 -19.99 -5.24
CA GLN A 109 -20.77 -20.11 -6.66
C GLN A 109 -19.27 -20.30 -6.88
N ASP A 110 -18.78 -21.48 -6.51
CA ASP A 110 -17.51 -22.03 -6.98
C ASP A 110 -17.68 -22.53 -8.42
N GLY A 111 -17.41 -21.66 -9.38
CA GLY A 111 -17.44 -21.94 -10.82
C GLY A 111 -17.14 -20.67 -11.64
N GLU A 112 -16.86 -20.81 -12.94
CA GLU A 112 -16.41 -19.78 -13.91
C GLU A 112 -17.03 -18.36 -13.77
N GLY A 113 -18.20 -18.22 -13.15
CA GLY A 113 -18.82 -16.94 -12.78
C GLY A 113 -18.02 -16.11 -11.78
N GLY A 114 -17.30 -16.73 -10.84
CA GLY A 114 -16.45 -16.05 -9.85
C GLY A 114 -15.27 -15.33 -10.50
N GLU A 115 -14.56 -16.03 -11.40
CA GLU A 115 -13.43 -15.49 -12.16
C GLU A 115 -13.85 -14.32 -13.07
N VAL A 116 -15.02 -14.42 -13.72
CA VAL A 116 -15.59 -13.33 -14.52
C VAL A 116 -15.97 -12.13 -13.64
N GLY A 117 -16.45 -12.37 -12.42
CA GLY A 117 -16.76 -11.34 -11.43
C GLY A 117 -15.50 -10.61 -10.91
N GLU A 118 -14.43 -11.33 -10.65
CA GLU A 118 -13.12 -10.76 -10.28
C GLU A 118 -12.49 -9.97 -11.41
N ARG A 119 -12.52 -10.49 -12.64
CA ARG A 119 -12.02 -9.76 -13.83
C ARG A 119 -12.80 -8.47 -14.06
N LYS A 120 -14.13 -8.48 -13.90
CA LYS A 120 -14.97 -7.27 -13.98
C LYS A 120 -14.66 -6.26 -12.88
N MET A 121 -14.45 -6.73 -11.65
CA MET A 121 -14.03 -5.88 -10.53
C MET A 121 -12.66 -5.23 -10.79
N ALA A 122 -11.67 -6.01 -11.21
CA ALA A 122 -10.34 -5.50 -11.54
C ALA A 122 -10.35 -4.52 -12.73
N GLN A 123 -11.27 -4.67 -13.68
CA GLN A 123 -11.49 -3.70 -14.75
C GLN A 123 -12.09 -2.40 -14.22
N LEU A 124 -13.06 -2.49 -13.31
CA LEU A 124 -13.75 -1.35 -12.75
C LEU A 124 -12.85 -0.55 -11.79
N GLU A 125 -12.02 -1.21 -10.98
CA GLU A 125 -10.97 -0.55 -10.20
C GLU A 125 -9.97 0.21 -11.09
N ARG A 126 -9.57 -0.39 -12.21
CA ARG A 126 -8.73 0.30 -13.21
C ARG A 126 -9.44 1.51 -13.81
N ALA A 127 -10.74 1.42 -14.06
CA ALA A 127 -11.55 2.55 -14.54
C ALA A 127 -11.68 3.66 -13.49
N VAL A 128 -11.84 3.34 -12.21
CA VAL A 128 -11.82 4.32 -11.10
C VAL A 128 -10.46 5.02 -11.03
N LYS A 129 -9.36 4.26 -11.06
CA LYS A 129 -8.01 4.82 -11.06
C LYS A 129 -7.77 5.76 -12.25
N ASN A 130 -8.21 5.36 -13.44
CA ASN A 130 -8.04 6.16 -14.66
C ASN A 130 -8.90 7.43 -14.65
N SER A 131 -10.17 7.33 -14.23
CA SER A 131 -11.07 8.48 -14.12
C SER A 131 -10.57 9.49 -13.07
N PHE A 132 -10.11 9.01 -11.91
CA PHE A 132 -9.49 9.88 -10.90
C PHE A 132 -8.19 10.53 -11.41
N ARG A 133 -7.35 9.78 -12.13
CA ARG A 133 -6.14 10.35 -12.75
C ARG A 133 -6.47 11.41 -13.79
N ASN A 134 -7.55 11.25 -14.53
CA ASN A 134 -8.03 12.26 -15.48
C ASN A 134 -8.52 13.53 -14.76
N LEU A 135 -9.25 13.38 -13.64
CA LEU A 135 -9.62 14.51 -12.77
C LEU A 135 -8.40 15.24 -12.24
N LEU A 136 -7.39 14.52 -11.72
CA LEU A 136 -6.15 15.12 -11.26
C LEU A 136 -5.40 15.86 -12.38
N ARG A 137 -5.35 15.30 -13.59
CA ARG A 137 -4.75 15.97 -14.76
C ARG A 137 -5.49 17.25 -15.11
N PHE A 138 -6.83 17.22 -15.07
CA PHE A 138 -7.65 18.38 -15.36
C PHE A 138 -7.45 19.49 -14.33
N VAL A 139 -7.51 19.13 -13.04
CA VAL A 139 -7.26 20.05 -11.91
C VAL A 139 -5.85 20.62 -11.96
N ARG A 140 -4.85 19.82 -12.33
CA ARG A 140 -3.46 20.27 -12.51
C ARG A 140 -3.28 21.24 -13.69
N GLY A 141 -4.13 21.15 -14.72
CA GLY A 141 -4.16 22.11 -15.83
C GLY A 141 -4.68 23.49 -15.44
N LYS A 142 -5.35 23.64 -14.28
CA LYS A 142 -6.00 24.88 -13.83
C LYS A 142 -5.62 25.21 -12.38
N PRO A 143 -4.56 26.01 -12.14
CA PRO A 143 -4.10 26.33 -10.78
C PRO A 143 -5.14 27.08 -9.93
N GLU A 144 -6.05 27.83 -10.56
CA GLU A 144 -7.17 28.52 -9.91
C GLU A 144 -8.20 27.54 -9.33
N ALA A 145 -8.43 26.41 -10.02
CA ALA A 145 -9.33 25.36 -9.55
C ALA A 145 -8.76 24.65 -8.31
N ILE A 146 -7.44 24.42 -8.25
CA ILE A 146 -6.78 23.85 -7.07
C ILE A 146 -6.97 24.75 -5.84
N SER A 147 -6.80 26.06 -6.01
CA SER A 147 -6.90 27.02 -4.91
C SER A 147 -8.35 27.12 -4.40
N SER A 148 -9.31 27.11 -5.31
CA SER A 148 -10.75 27.12 -4.99
C SER A 148 -11.17 25.84 -4.27
N LEU A 149 -10.72 24.68 -4.77
CA LEU A 149 -10.96 23.39 -4.16
C LEU A 149 -10.37 23.32 -2.73
N LYS A 150 -9.14 23.80 -2.52
CA LYS A 150 -8.54 23.85 -1.17
C LYS A 150 -9.26 24.80 -0.21
N ALA A 151 -9.89 25.87 -0.71
CA ALA A 151 -10.70 26.75 0.11
C ALA A 151 -12.01 26.07 0.56
N GLU A 152 -12.54 25.17 -0.26
CA GLU A 152 -13.78 24.44 0.00
C GLU A 152 -13.59 23.21 0.91
N LEU A 153 -12.37 22.68 1.02
CA LEU A 153 -11.99 21.61 1.94
C LEU A 153 -12.44 21.86 3.39
N GLY A 154 -12.50 23.13 3.82
CA GLY A 154 -12.93 23.52 5.17
C GLY A 154 -14.43 23.38 5.45
N MET A 155 -15.26 23.12 4.43
CA MET A 155 -16.73 23.17 4.51
C MET A 155 -17.41 21.81 4.24
N GLY A 156 -16.66 20.73 4.03
CA GLY A 156 -17.25 19.44 3.62
C GLY A 156 -16.46 18.17 3.93
N ALA A 157 -15.19 18.26 4.36
CA ALA A 157 -14.39 17.08 4.69
C ALA A 157 -14.78 16.46 6.04
N ARG A 158 -14.77 15.13 6.14
CA ARG A 158 -15.03 14.41 7.39
C ARG A 158 -13.94 14.70 8.42
N GLU A 159 -14.28 14.58 9.71
CA GLU A 159 -13.32 14.83 10.79
C GLU A 159 -12.10 13.90 10.71
N SER A 160 -12.29 12.64 10.28
CA SER A 160 -11.22 11.67 10.05
C SER A 160 -10.25 12.10 8.94
N GLU A 161 -10.77 12.63 7.84
CA GLU A 161 -9.98 13.10 6.69
C GLU A 161 -9.18 14.36 7.06
N ASN A 162 -9.80 15.29 7.77
CA ASN A 162 -9.14 16.49 8.28
C ASN A 162 -8.04 16.15 9.29
N SER A 163 -8.27 15.16 10.15
CA SER A 163 -7.26 14.64 11.08
C SER A 163 -6.06 14.02 10.35
N LEU A 164 -6.32 13.23 9.30
CA LEU A 164 -5.27 12.65 8.45
C LEU A 164 -4.43 13.73 7.74
N ILE A 165 -5.08 14.68 7.07
CA ILE A 165 -4.40 15.79 6.38
C ILE A 165 -3.59 16.61 7.39
N GLY A 166 -4.16 16.90 8.57
CA GLY A 166 -3.47 17.59 9.65
C GLY A 166 -2.24 16.81 10.16
N GLY A 167 -2.37 15.48 10.30
CA GLY A 167 -1.29 14.58 10.66
C GLY A 167 -0.16 14.59 9.63
N LEU A 168 -0.49 14.49 8.33
CA LEU A 168 0.48 14.53 7.24
C LEU A 168 1.20 15.88 7.15
N LYS A 169 0.50 17.01 7.37
CA LYS A 169 1.14 18.33 7.46
C LYS A 169 2.10 18.44 8.65
N LYS A 170 1.73 17.88 9.81
CA LYS A 170 2.63 17.80 10.97
C LYS A 170 3.85 16.92 10.68
N PHE A 171 3.64 15.79 9.99
CA PHE A 171 4.70 14.89 9.55
C PHE A 171 5.65 15.58 8.57
N HIS A 172 5.15 16.22 7.53
CA HIS A 172 5.95 17.01 6.59
C HIS A 172 6.77 18.08 7.32
N LYS A 173 6.17 18.83 8.24
CA LYS A 173 6.89 19.81 9.08
C LYS A 173 8.00 19.17 9.92
N LYS A 174 7.79 17.95 10.46
CA LYS A 174 8.81 17.22 11.21
C LYS A 174 9.94 16.73 10.31
N ASN A 175 9.63 16.22 9.13
CA ASN A 175 10.61 15.79 8.14
C ASN A 175 11.43 16.97 7.61
N MET A 176 10.81 18.13 7.38
CA MET A 176 11.53 19.35 7.03
C MET A 176 12.54 19.76 8.10
N LYS A 177 12.22 19.57 9.39
CA LYS A 177 13.20 19.83 10.45
C LYS A 177 14.37 18.85 10.41
N LYS A 178 14.12 17.57 10.11
CA LYS A 178 15.16 16.54 9.96
C LYS A 178 16.03 16.73 8.71
N LEU A 179 15.41 17.12 7.61
CA LEU A 179 16.13 17.38 6.35
C LEU A 179 16.97 18.67 6.41
N LEU A 180 16.66 19.57 7.36
CA LEU A 180 17.45 20.75 7.69
C LEU A 180 18.49 20.49 8.80
N THR A 181 18.53 19.30 9.41
CA THR A 181 19.59 18.92 10.34
C THR A 181 20.74 18.28 9.59
N THR A 182 21.89 18.96 9.57
CA THR A 182 23.16 18.45 9.05
C THR A 182 23.55 17.16 9.79
N PRO A 183 24.21 16.18 9.16
CA PRO A 183 24.66 14.93 9.81
C PRO A 183 25.48 15.18 11.10
N GLU A 184 26.24 16.27 11.18
CA GLU A 184 26.94 16.73 12.40
C GLU A 184 26.00 17.05 13.58
N LYS A 185 24.83 17.63 13.31
CA LYS A 185 23.81 17.96 14.32
C LYS A 185 22.96 16.75 14.71
N GLU A 186 22.76 15.81 13.80
CA GLU A 186 22.17 14.50 14.13
C GLU A 186 23.13 13.68 14.99
N GLN A 187 24.44 13.69 14.69
CA GLN A 187 25.46 13.10 15.55
C GLN A 187 25.50 13.77 16.94
N GLN A 188 25.50 15.11 17.04
CA GLN A 188 25.45 15.79 18.35
C GLN A 188 24.20 15.44 19.17
N THR A 189 23.03 15.25 18.53
CA THR A 189 21.81 14.85 19.25
C THR A 189 21.79 13.37 19.63
N LEU A 190 22.50 12.50 18.90
CA LEU A 190 22.79 11.11 19.28
C LEU A 190 23.84 11.02 20.40
N TYR A 191 24.90 11.82 20.36
CA TYR A 191 25.97 11.88 21.38
C TYR A 191 25.57 12.63 22.65
N SER A 192 24.44 13.35 22.64
CA SER A 192 23.86 13.94 23.87
C SER A 192 23.17 12.91 24.76
N GLN A 193 23.02 11.66 24.30
CA GLN A 193 22.63 10.53 25.15
C GLN A 193 23.89 9.98 25.82
N PRO A 194 23.94 9.89 27.16
CA PRO A 194 25.14 9.47 27.87
C PRO A 194 25.28 7.95 27.75
N THR A 195 25.98 7.48 26.72
CA THR A 195 26.49 6.10 26.69
C THR A 195 27.83 6.02 25.97
N SER A 196 28.88 6.04 26.81
CA SER A 196 30.10 5.22 26.75
C SER A 196 30.77 4.94 25.39
N SER A 197 31.92 5.58 25.20
CA SER A 197 33.24 4.99 24.87
C SER A 197 33.30 3.82 23.89
N TYR A 198 34.00 4.01 22.76
CA TYR A 198 35.38 3.55 22.53
C TYR A 198 35.78 3.86 21.08
N VAL A 199 37.08 3.88 20.78
CA VAL A 199 37.71 3.97 19.44
C VAL A 199 38.03 5.39 18.92
N LEU A 200 39.03 6.04 19.53
CA LEU A 200 40.07 6.82 18.82
C LEU A 200 41.35 6.82 19.69
N GLU A 201 41.93 5.65 19.91
CA GLU A 201 43.07 5.48 20.82
C GLU A 201 44.28 4.97 20.04
N LYS A 202 45.18 5.89 19.63
CA LYS A 202 46.62 5.62 19.43
C LYS A 202 47.49 6.81 19.03
N VAL A 203 46.94 7.89 18.47
CA VAL A 203 47.73 9.08 18.07
C VAL A 203 47.56 10.24 19.06
N GLU A 204 46.50 10.25 19.86
CA GLU A 204 46.24 11.27 20.90
C GLU A 204 46.87 10.94 22.27
N ILE A 205 47.41 9.73 22.49
CA ILE A 205 47.97 9.37 23.81
C ILE A 205 49.27 10.13 24.09
N GLU A 206 50.14 10.34 23.10
CA GLU A 206 51.43 11.02 23.31
C GLU A 206 51.25 12.51 23.63
N SER A 207 50.29 13.20 22.99
CA SER A 207 50.00 14.62 23.31
C SER A 207 49.26 14.77 24.64
N VAL A 208 48.45 13.79 25.02
CA VAL A 208 47.76 13.77 26.31
C VAL A 208 48.73 13.44 27.44
N GLU A 209 49.71 12.56 27.25
CA GLU A 209 50.75 12.28 28.25
C GLU A 209 51.62 13.53 28.51
N GLU A 210 52.05 14.25 27.47
CA GLU A 210 52.75 15.52 27.64
C GLU A 210 51.90 16.54 28.41
N ALA A 211 50.63 16.72 28.04
CA ALA A 211 49.71 17.63 28.73
C ALA A 211 49.45 17.21 30.19
N ILE A 212 49.38 15.91 30.50
CA ILE A 212 49.25 15.39 31.87
C ILE A 212 50.50 15.73 32.70
N THR A 213 51.70 15.60 32.13
CA THR A 213 52.93 15.95 32.84
C THR A 213 53.05 17.45 33.10
N GLU A 214 52.63 18.30 32.17
CA GLU A 214 52.60 19.75 32.33
C GLU A 214 51.62 20.16 33.44
N ILE A 215 50.39 19.63 33.42
CA ILE A 215 49.39 19.85 34.47
C ILE A 215 49.90 19.38 35.83
N ALA A 216 50.58 18.22 35.89
CA ALA A 216 51.15 17.73 37.14
C ALA A 216 52.25 18.63 37.71
N THR A 217 53.05 19.28 36.85
CA THR A 217 54.03 20.29 37.32
C THR A 217 53.37 21.57 37.80
N ALA A 218 52.33 22.05 37.09
CA ALA A 218 51.59 23.24 37.49
C ALA A 218 50.85 23.04 38.83
N ILE A 219 50.23 21.87 39.05
CA ILE A 219 49.58 21.54 40.34
C ILE A 219 50.58 21.58 41.49
N LYS A 220 51.78 20.99 41.30
CA LYS A 220 52.83 21.02 42.33
C LYS A 220 53.31 22.43 42.65
N GLU A 221 53.38 23.30 41.65
CA GLU A 221 53.73 24.71 41.86
C GLU A 221 52.62 25.45 42.63
N THR A 222 51.35 25.24 42.27
CA THR A 222 50.23 25.85 43.00
C THR A 222 50.12 25.34 44.43
N ASP A 223 50.36 24.05 44.68
CA ASP A 223 50.33 23.47 46.03
C ASP A 223 51.48 24.02 46.91
N ALA A 224 52.65 24.29 46.31
CA ALA A 224 53.74 24.94 47.01
C ALA A 224 53.38 26.39 47.40
N GLN A 225 52.73 27.14 46.50
CA GLN A 225 52.25 28.50 46.79
C GLN A 225 51.14 28.50 47.85
N ILE A 226 50.20 27.55 47.80
CA ILE A 226 49.16 27.39 48.82
C ILE A 226 49.80 27.11 50.19
N SER A 227 50.79 26.22 50.24
CA SER A 227 51.50 25.91 51.49
C SER A 227 52.25 27.13 52.04
N GLU A 228 52.83 27.98 51.20
CA GLU A 228 53.48 29.22 51.62
C GLU A 228 52.47 30.22 52.20
N LEU A 229 51.34 30.44 51.51
CA LEU A 229 50.25 31.29 51.98
C LEU A 229 49.61 30.77 53.26
N GLU A 230 49.44 29.45 53.42
CA GLU A 230 48.94 28.84 54.65
C GLU A 230 49.89 29.10 55.82
N ASN A 231 51.20 29.02 55.60
CA ASN A 231 52.19 29.36 56.64
C ASN A 231 52.15 30.85 57.00
N GLU A 232 51.92 31.74 56.02
CA GLU A 232 51.78 33.18 56.24
C GLU A 232 50.49 33.50 57.01
N ILE A 233 49.37 32.86 56.67
CA ILE A 233 48.11 32.96 57.42
C ILE A 233 48.32 32.47 58.86
N GLN A 234 48.97 31.33 59.06
CA GLN A 234 49.16 30.77 60.39
C GLN A 234 50.11 31.61 61.26
N THR A 235 51.09 32.29 60.66
CA THR A 235 51.95 33.26 61.35
C THR A 235 51.20 34.54 61.69
N LEU A 236 50.35 35.04 60.80
CA LEU A 236 49.47 36.18 61.05
C LEU A 236 48.45 35.87 62.15
N GLU A 237 47.80 34.71 62.11
CA GLU A 237 46.87 34.23 63.14
C GLU A 237 47.55 34.15 64.51
N ARG A 238 48.76 33.57 64.59
CA ARG A 238 49.55 33.56 65.83
C ARG A 238 49.85 34.98 66.32
N SER A 239 50.20 35.90 65.41
CA SER A 239 50.49 37.30 65.77
C SER A 239 49.25 38.09 66.24
N LEU A 240 48.07 37.70 65.77
CA LEU A 240 46.78 38.30 66.14
C LEU A 240 46.31 37.75 67.49
N ASN A 241 46.45 36.44 67.70
CA ASN A 241 46.06 35.76 68.91
C ASN A 241 46.97 36.15 70.10
N ASP A 242 48.25 36.44 69.86
CA ASP A 242 49.17 36.99 70.87
C ASP A 242 48.81 38.43 71.31
N LYS A 243 48.02 39.16 70.51
CA LYS A 243 47.66 40.56 70.77
C LYS A 243 46.27 40.75 71.40
N TYR A 244 45.46 39.69 71.54
CA TYR A 244 44.08 39.81 72.00
C TYR A 244 43.66 38.70 72.98
N PHE A 245 43.73 38.98 74.28
CA PHE A 245 42.81 38.47 75.32
C PHE A 245 42.66 39.58 76.38
N PRO A 246 41.45 39.84 76.96
CA PRO A 246 40.47 38.83 77.32
C PRO A 246 39.05 39.01 76.76
N GLU A 247 38.54 37.89 76.28
CA GLU A 247 37.17 37.56 75.90
C GLU A 247 36.45 36.98 77.14
N VAL A 248 35.65 37.77 77.88
CA VAL A 248 34.79 37.20 78.95
C VAL A 248 33.38 37.78 79.03
N ASP A 249 33.09 39.00 78.55
CA ASP A 249 31.79 39.63 78.88
C ASP A 249 30.69 39.59 77.79
N VAL A 250 30.99 39.10 76.58
CA VAL A 250 30.00 39.06 75.48
C VAL A 250 29.21 37.75 75.44
N ALA A 251 29.77 36.64 75.94
CA ALA A 251 29.15 35.31 75.89
C ALA A 251 27.95 35.15 76.86
N LEU A 252 27.98 35.84 78.01
CA LEU A 252 26.96 35.67 79.07
C LEU A 252 25.64 36.39 78.80
N LEU A 253 25.64 37.46 78.00
CA LEU A 253 24.44 38.23 77.66
C LEU A 253 23.65 37.60 76.50
N ALA A 254 24.32 36.92 75.56
CA ALA A 254 23.68 36.20 74.46
C ALA A 254 22.90 34.96 74.91
N ASP A 255 23.34 34.30 75.99
CA ASP A 255 22.82 32.99 76.41
C ASP A 255 21.43 33.05 77.09
N LYS A 256 21.00 34.21 77.60
CA LYS A 256 19.67 34.37 78.23
C LYS A 256 18.54 34.68 77.25
N GLN A 257 18.81 35.36 76.12
CA GLN A 257 17.80 35.65 75.09
C GLN A 257 17.68 34.53 74.03
N CYS A 258 18.74 33.77 73.75
CA CYS A 258 18.74 32.78 72.66
C CYS A 258 18.10 31.42 73.00
N LYS A 259 18.00 31.04 74.29
CA LYS A 259 17.46 29.73 74.72
C LYS A 259 16.03 29.41 74.25
N PRO A 260 15.02 30.30 74.40
CA PRO A 260 13.67 30.03 73.91
C PRO A 260 13.59 29.97 72.38
N TYR A 261 14.42 30.76 71.68
CA TYR A 261 14.52 30.75 70.23
C TYR A 261 15.09 29.42 69.71
N ILE A 262 16.16 28.91 70.33
CA ILE A 262 16.75 27.60 70.01
C ILE A 262 15.75 26.47 70.24
N LYS A 263 14.99 26.49 71.35
CA LYS A 263 13.94 25.48 71.60
C LYS A 263 12.84 25.50 70.54
N THR A 264 12.41 26.69 70.13
CA THR A 264 11.38 26.85 69.10
C THR A 264 11.89 26.42 67.72
N ALA A 265 13.14 26.77 67.38
CA ALA A 265 13.80 26.34 66.15
C ALA A 265 13.97 24.81 66.12
N LYS A 266 14.39 24.19 67.23
CA LYS A 266 14.54 22.73 67.35
C LYS A 266 13.22 21.99 67.18
N LYS A 267 12.13 22.48 67.80
CA LYS A 267 10.78 21.92 67.58
C LYS A 267 10.34 22.01 66.11
N LYS A 268 10.63 23.12 65.43
CA LYS A 268 10.36 23.27 63.98
C LYS A 268 11.23 22.33 63.14
N GLN A 269 12.48 22.12 63.52
CA GLN A 269 13.39 21.18 62.88
C GLN A 269 12.87 19.75 63.01
N ASP A 270 12.46 19.34 64.21
CA ASP A 270 11.89 18.00 64.46
C ASP A 270 10.59 17.77 63.67
N SER A 271 9.73 18.79 63.59
CA SER A 271 8.50 18.75 62.75
C SER A 271 8.82 18.54 61.28
N LYS A 272 9.78 19.32 60.72
CA LYS A 272 10.21 19.14 59.34
C LYS A 272 10.87 17.79 59.10
N GLN A 273 11.64 17.30 60.07
CA GLN A 273 12.27 15.98 59.97
C GLN A 273 11.23 14.86 59.97
N GLN A 274 10.15 14.99 60.74
CA GLN A 274 9.02 14.07 60.69
C GLN A 274 8.30 14.11 59.34
N GLU A 275 8.06 15.30 58.77
CA GLU A 275 7.50 15.44 57.41
C GLU A 275 8.39 14.78 56.36
N ILE A 276 9.71 15.01 56.41
CA ILE A 276 10.69 14.35 55.51
C ILE A 276 10.59 12.83 55.63
N ASN A 277 10.52 12.30 56.86
CA ASN A 277 10.40 10.87 57.08
C ASN A 277 9.07 10.31 56.55
N GLN A 278 7.97 11.04 56.72
CA GLN A 278 6.67 10.66 56.15
C GLN A 278 6.69 10.64 54.62
N PHE A 279 7.27 11.67 53.98
CA PHE A 279 7.43 11.71 52.53
C PHE A 279 8.33 10.59 52.01
N ASN A 280 9.41 10.26 52.71
CA ASN A 280 10.27 9.13 52.37
C ASN A 280 9.52 7.79 52.42
N ILE A 281 8.67 7.58 53.42
CA ILE A 281 7.83 6.38 53.51
C ILE A 281 6.82 6.34 52.34
N GLN A 282 6.16 7.46 52.05
CA GLN A 282 5.22 7.54 50.92
C GLN A 282 5.91 7.27 49.58
N LEU A 283 7.10 7.84 49.36
CA LEU A 283 7.90 7.65 48.16
C LEU A 283 8.30 6.19 48.01
N ASN A 284 8.80 5.54 49.07
CA ASN A 284 9.16 4.13 49.05
C ASN A 284 7.95 3.23 48.75
N ASN A 285 6.79 3.54 49.33
CA ASN A 285 5.55 2.79 49.06
C ASN A 285 5.11 2.93 47.59
N LEU A 286 5.17 4.14 47.04
CA LEU A 286 4.86 4.37 45.62
C LEU A 286 5.87 3.68 44.70
N PHE A 287 7.16 3.72 45.03
CA PHE A 287 8.21 3.03 44.28
C PHE A 287 7.97 1.52 44.24
N LEU A 288 7.67 0.89 45.38
CA LEU A 288 7.36 -0.54 45.45
C LEU A 288 6.09 -0.90 44.66
N LYS A 289 5.06 -0.04 44.72
CA LYS A 289 3.84 -0.25 43.94
C LYS A 289 4.11 -0.16 42.43
N ASN A 290 4.87 0.84 42.00
CA ASN A 290 5.22 1.04 40.60
C ASN A 290 6.07 -0.13 40.07
N ARG A 291 7.07 -0.57 40.84
CA ARG A 291 7.89 -1.74 40.49
C ARG A 291 7.07 -3.03 40.36
N LYS A 292 6.02 -3.20 41.17
CA LYS A 292 5.10 -4.34 41.04
C LYS A 292 4.26 -4.24 39.77
N THR A 293 3.71 -3.08 39.45
CA THR A 293 2.91 -2.88 38.23
C THR A 293 3.75 -3.01 36.97
N GLU A 294 5.00 -2.53 37.01
CA GLU A 294 5.94 -2.66 35.90
C GLU A 294 6.26 -4.14 35.60
N ARG A 295 6.53 -4.96 36.63
CA ARG A 295 6.73 -6.41 36.42
C ARG A 295 5.53 -7.09 35.78
N VAL A 296 4.32 -6.81 36.26
CA VAL A 296 3.09 -7.37 35.67
C VAL A 296 2.92 -6.92 34.22
N ASN A 297 3.29 -5.69 33.89
CA ASN A 297 3.24 -5.20 32.51
C ASN A 297 4.31 -5.85 31.62
N GLN A 298 5.51 -6.11 32.15
CA GLN A 298 6.56 -6.84 31.45
C GLN A 298 6.11 -8.27 31.15
N GLU A 299 5.57 -8.98 32.13
CA GLU A 299 5.01 -10.34 31.96
C GLU A 299 3.91 -10.37 30.89
N LYS A 300 2.98 -9.40 30.92
CA LYS A 300 1.94 -9.28 29.86
C LYS A 300 2.54 -9.01 28.48
N THR A 301 3.58 -8.19 28.43
CA THR A 301 4.27 -7.88 27.17
C THR A 301 4.96 -9.12 26.62
N GLU A 302 5.58 -9.93 27.48
CA GLU A 302 6.19 -11.21 27.10
C GLU A 302 5.14 -12.23 26.64
N MET A 303 4.01 -12.35 27.33
CA MET A 303 2.91 -13.21 26.88
C MET A 303 2.40 -12.83 25.48
N VAL A 304 2.13 -11.54 25.25
CA VAL A 304 1.68 -11.06 23.94
C VAL A 304 2.75 -11.29 22.86
N LYS A 305 4.04 -11.13 23.19
CA LYS A 305 5.12 -11.44 22.25
C LYS A 305 5.15 -12.92 21.87
N MET A 306 5.02 -13.83 22.85
CA MET A 306 4.94 -15.27 22.58
C MET A 306 3.71 -15.61 21.73
N GLU A 307 2.55 -15.02 22.02
CA GLU A 307 1.34 -15.21 21.21
C GLU A 307 1.56 -14.74 19.76
N ILE A 308 2.19 -13.59 19.55
CA ILE A 308 2.55 -13.10 18.21
C ILE A 308 3.50 -14.06 17.51
N GLU A 309 4.53 -14.56 18.19
CA GLU A 309 5.49 -15.52 17.63
C GLU A 309 4.80 -16.85 17.24
N ASP A 310 3.86 -17.32 18.06
CA ASP A 310 3.06 -18.52 17.76
C ASP A 310 2.12 -18.32 16.59
N PHE A 311 1.50 -17.14 16.47
CA PHE A 311 0.68 -16.80 15.28
C PHE A 311 1.53 -16.74 14.02
N LEU A 312 2.69 -16.06 14.07
CA LEU A 312 3.60 -15.98 12.93
C LEU A 312 4.05 -17.36 12.47
N ARG A 313 4.41 -18.24 13.40
CA ARG A 313 4.79 -19.62 13.09
C ARG A 313 3.68 -20.39 12.38
N LYS A 314 2.44 -20.29 12.86
CA LYS A 314 1.28 -20.93 12.21
C LYS A 314 1.03 -20.37 10.81
N PHE A 315 1.14 -19.06 10.64
CA PHE A 315 1.02 -18.44 9.32
C PHE A 315 2.11 -18.95 8.37
N ASP A 316 3.36 -19.03 8.83
CA ASP A 316 4.46 -19.54 8.02
C ASP A 316 4.24 -21.02 7.65
N GLU A 317 3.79 -21.85 8.59
CA GLU A 317 3.42 -23.26 8.35
C GLU A 317 2.27 -23.41 7.32
N GLU A 318 1.20 -22.62 7.46
CA GLU A 318 0.07 -22.61 6.52
C GLU A 318 0.49 -22.16 5.13
N ILE A 319 1.35 -21.15 5.03
CA ILE A 319 1.87 -20.65 3.75
C ILE A 319 2.74 -21.72 3.08
N GLU A 320 3.60 -22.41 3.83
CA GLU A 320 4.42 -23.51 3.32
C GLU A 320 3.55 -24.67 2.82
N GLU A 321 2.50 -25.04 3.56
CA GLU A 321 1.54 -26.07 3.13
C GLU A 321 0.80 -25.66 1.85
N ILE A 322 0.31 -24.42 1.76
CA ILE A 322 -0.35 -23.89 0.56
C ILE A 322 0.60 -23.89 -0.64
N GLN A 323 1.84 -23.46 -0.44
CA GLN A 323 2.86 -23.49 -1.50
C GLN A 323 3.11 -24.93 -1.98
N GLY A 324 3.29 -25.88 -1.06
CA GLY A 324 3.44 -27.29 -1.42
C GLY A 324 2.23 -27.88 -2.13
N ASN A 325 1.01 -27.47 -1.78
CA ASN A 325 -0.22 -27.87 -2.48
C ASN A 325 -0.29 -27.30 -3.89
N LEU A 326 0.10 -26.04 -4.07
CA LEU A 326 0.13 -25.38 -5.37
C LEU A 326 1.15 -26.05 -6.30
N GLU A 327 2.36 -26.30 -5.81
CA GLU A 327 3.41 -26.99 -6.58
C GLU A 327 2.97 -28.41 -6.99
N ARG A 328 2.35 -29.16 -6.08
CA ARG A 328 1.77 -30.48 -6.41
C ARG A 328 0.71 -30.39 -7.51
N SER A 329 -0.23 -29.48 -7.37
CA SER A 329 -1.31 -29.27 -8.35
C SER A 329 -0.75 -28.86 -9.72
N GLN A 330 0.32 -28.06 -9.73
CA GLN A 330 0.98 -27.65 -10.96
C GLN A 330 1.63 -28.85 -11.67
N ILE A 331 2.32 -29.72 -10.94
CA ILE A 331 2.92 -30.94 -11.50
C ILE A 331 1.84 -31.86 -12.08
N GLU A 332 0.70 -32.02 -11.39
CA GLU A 332 -0.44 -32.81 -11.89
C GLU A 332 -1.00 -32.23 -13.19
N LEU A 333 -1.22 -30.91 -13.25
CA LEU A 333 -1.70 -30.23 -14.44
C LEU A 333 -0.73 -30.35 -15.63
N GLU A 334 0.58 -30.28 -15.39
CA GLU A 334 1.59 -30.49 -16.42
C GLU A 334 1.56 -31.94 -16.95
N GLY A 335 1.33 -32.91 -16.06
CA GLY A 335 1.10 -34.32 -16.40
C GLY A 335 -0.13 -34.50 -17.28
N ASP A 336 -1.28 -34.00 -16.84
CA ASP A 336 -2.55 -34.07 -17.57
C ASP A 336 -2.44 -33.43 -18.97
N GLN A 337 -1.72 -32.32 -19.09
CA GLN A 337 -1.47 -31.69 -20.38
C GLN A 337 -0.64 -32.56 -21.33
N GLU A 338 0.35 -33.30 -20.81
CA GLU A 338 1.13 -34.24 -21.63
C GLU A 338 0.28 -35.45 -22.04
N GLU A 339 -0.57 -35.96 -21.14
CA GLU A 339 -1.52 -37.02 -21.47
C GLU A 339 -2.50 -36.57 -22.55
N LEU A 340 -3.03 -35.35 -22.45
CA LEU A 340 -3.90 -34.76 -23.46
C LEU A 340 -3.19 -34.67 -24.82
N ARG A 341 -1.97 -34.13 -24.86
CA ARG A 341 -1.15 -34.06 -26.08
C ARG A 341 -0.93 -35.44 -26.70
N ASN A 342 -0.75 -36.47 -25.88
CA ASN A 342 -0.57 -37.83 -26.37
C ASN A 342 -1.88 -38.43 -26.90
N LEU A 343 -3.00 -38.19 -26.23
CA LEU A 343 -4.31 -38.66 -26.67
C LEU A 343 -4.73 -37.99 -27.98
N GLU A 344 -4.48 -36.69 -28.13
CA GLU A 344 -4.71 -35.95 -29.39
C GLU A 344 -3.93 -36.55 -30.56
N LYS A 345 -2.66 -36.95 -30.36
CA LYS A 345 -1.88 -37.64 -31.40
C LYS A 345 -2.57 -38.95 -31.84
N PHE A 346 -3.04 -39.76 -30.89
CA PHE A 346 -3.75 -41.01 -31.20
C PHE A 346 -5.10 -40.76 -31.87
N TYR A 347 -5.85 -39.76 -31.41
CA TYR A 347 -7.13 -39.37 -31.99
C TYR A 347 -6.97 -38.95 -33.44
N ASN A 348 -5.98 -38.11 -33.75
CA ASN A 348 -5.70 -37.66 -35.12
C ASN A 348 -5.39 -38.82 -36.07
N VAL A 349 -4.62 -39.82 -35.60
CA VAL A 349 -4.35 -41.04 -36.38
C VAL A 349 -5.64 -41.83 -36.61
N LEU A 350 -6.42 -42.03 -35.55
CA LEU A 350 -7.67 -42.78 -35.62
C LEU A 350 -8.71 -42.11 -36.53
N GLU A 351 -8.81 -40.78 -36.51
CA GLU A 351 -9.70 -40.00 -37.36
C GLU A 351 -9.33 -40.14 -38.84
N LEU A 352 -8.03 -40.13 -39.15
CA LEU A 352 -7.53 -40.37 -40.50
C LEU A 352 -7.87 -41.79 -40.98
N GLU A 353 -7.61 -42.80 -40.14
CA GLU A 353 -7.93 -44.20 -40.46
C GLU A 353 -9.43 -44.41 -40.65
N TYR A 354 -10.25 -43.82 -39.79
CA TYR A 354 -11.71 -43.86 -39.89
C TYR A 354 -12.18 -43.28 -41.22
N SER A 355 -11.67 -42.10 -41.61
CA SER A 355 -12.01 -41.45 -42.87
C SER A 355 -11.64 -42.32 -44.08
N GLN A 356 -10.43 -42.92 -44.07
CA GLN A 356 -10.01 -43.85 -45.12
C GLN A 356 -10.92 -45.07 -45.22
N VAL A 357 -11.36 -45.64 -44.08
CA VAL A 357 -12.29 -46.77 -44.08
C VAL A 357 -13.65 -46.37 -44.66
N GLN A 358 -14.15 -45.19 -44.31
CA GLN A 358 -15.41 -44.68 -44.86
C GLN A 358 -15.33 -44.46 -46.37
N GLU A 359 -14.27 -43.83 -46.87
CA GLU A 359 -14.04 -43.65 -48.31
C GLU A 359 -13.96 -44.99 -49.06
N ARG A 360 -13.21 -45.96 -48.52
CA ARG A 360 -13.12 -47.31 -49.13
C ARG A 360 -14.49 -48.00 -49.19
N ARG A 361 -15.33 -47.83 -48.16
CA ARG A 361 -16.69 -48.37 -48.16
C ARG A 361 -17.56 -47.71 -49.22
N GLN A 362 -17.52 -46.39 -49.33
CA GLN A 362 -18.28 -45.65 -50.35
C GLN A 362 -17.87 -46.05 -51.78
N LEU A 363 -16.57 -46.13 -52.06
CA LEU A 363 -16.06 -46.58 -53.36
C LEU A 363 -16.46 -48.02 -53.67
N ALA A 364 -16.43 -48.92 -52.68
CA ALA A 364 -16.86 -50.31 -52.87
C ALA A 364 -18.37 -50.41 -53.18
N GLU A 365 -19.20 -49.59 -52.53
CA GLU A 365 -20.63 -49.53 -52.82
C GLU A 365 -20.93 -48.94 -54.20
N GLU A 366 -20.20 -47.89 -54.61
CA GLU A 366 -20.30 -47.32 -55.95
C GLU A 366 -19.91 -48.32 -57.03
N LYS A 367 -18.77 -49.00 -56.85
CA LYS A 367 -18.34 -50.06 -57.76
C LYS A 367 -19.36 -51.19 -57.87
N ARG A 368 -19.96 -51.62 -56.76
CA ARG A 368 -21.05 -52.61 -56.79
C ARG A 368 -22.28 -52.11 -57.57
N ARG A 369 -22.64 -50.83 -57.44
CA ARG A 369 -23.73 -50.22 -58.22
C ARG A 369 -23.40 -50.21 -59.72
N GLU A 370 -22.18 -49.83 -60.09
CA GLU A 370 -21.72 -49.83 -61.48
C GLU A 370 -21.71 -51.24 -62.09
N GLU A 371 -21.18 -52.23 -61.37
CA GLU A 371 -21.17 -53.64 -61.79
C GLU A 371 -22.61 -54.16 -61.99
N MET A 372 -23.55 -53.79 -61.12
CA MET A 372 -24.96 -54.14 -61.27
C MET A 372 -25.60 -53.52 -62.52
N ILE A 373 -25.32 -52.24 -62.80
CA ILE A 373 -25.80 -51.56 -64.02
C ILE A 373 -25.20 -52.21 -65.27
N GLU A 374 -23.89 -52.50 -65.25
CA GLU A 374 -23.20 -53.14 -66.37
C GLU A 374 -23.75 -54.57 -66.62
N LEU A 375 -23.99 -55.33 -65.55
CA LEU A 375 -24.59 -56.66 -65.63
C LEU A 375 -26.01 -56.60 -66.18
N ASP A 376 -26.84 -55.65 -65.75
CA ASP A 376 -28.20 -55.46 -66.28
C ASP A 376 -28.18 -55.12 -67.78
N LEU A 377 -27.27 -54.23 -68.21
CA LEU A 377 -27.07 -53.91 -69.62
C LEU A 377 -26.63 -55.14 -70.43
N LYS A 378 -25.63 -55.89 -69.94
CA LYS A 378 -25.18 -57.15 -70.56
C LYS A 378 -26.31 -58.17 -70.66
N THR A 379 -27.13 -58.28 -69.61
CA THR A 379 -28.28 -59.19 -69.55
C THR A 379 -29.35 -58.80 -70.57
N LYS A 380 -29.71 -57.51 -70.65
CA LYS A 380 -30.64 -56.97 -71.66
C LYS A 380 -30.14 -57.23 -73.08
N ALA A 381 -28.86 -56.97 -73.35
CA ALA A 381 -28.24 -57.24 -74.65
C ALA A 381 -28.27 -58.74 -75.01
N ALA A 382 -27.96 -59.62 -74.04
CA ALA A 382 -28.02 -61.07 -74.24
C ALA A 382 -29.46 -61.55 -74.53
N ILE A 383 -30.47 -61.03 -73.82
CA ILE A 383 -31.88 -61.34 -74.09
C ILE A 383 -32.27 -60.95 -75.51
N LEU A 384 -31.87 -59.76 -75.98
CA LEU A 384 -32.12 -59.30 -77.35
C LEU A 384 -31.47 -60.23 -78.37
N ALA A 385 -30.17 -60.53 -78.23
CA ALA A 385 -29.44 -61.42 -79.12
C ALA A 385 -30.08 -62.83 -79.16
N GLN A 386 -30.42 -63.39 -78.00
CA GLN A 386 -31.09 -64.68 -77.92
C GLN A 386 -32.47 -64.67 -78.58
N SER A 387 -33.27 -63.63 -78.35
CA SER A 387 -34.61 -63.50 -78.96
C SER A 387 -34.52 -63.40 -80.49
N TRP A 388 -33.54 -62.64 -81.00
CA TRP A 388 -33.28 -62.51 -82.43
C TRP A 388 -32.84 -63.84 -83.05
N TRP A 389 -31.92 -64.56 -82.39
CA TRP A 389 -31.46 -65.88 -82.82
C TRP A 389 -32.59 -66.92 -82.81
N ARG A 390 -33.40 -66.97 -81.74
CA ARG A 390 -34.59 -67.83 -81.67
C ARG A 390 -35.55 -67.51 -82.81
N GLY A 391 -35.83 -66.24 -83.06
CA GLY A 391 -36.65 -65.79 -84.18
C GLY A 391 -36.08 -66.17 -85.55
N TYR A 392 -34.78 -65.98 -85.77
CA TYR A 392 -34.09 -66.40 -86.99
C TYR A 392 -34.17 -67.92 -87.18
N SER A 393 -33.90 -68.69 -86.13
CA SER A 393 -33.95 -70.15 -86.15
C SER A 393 -35.34 -70.67 -86.51
N VAL A 394 -36.40 -70.10 -85.92
CA VAL A 394 -37.80 -70.43 -86.27
C VAL A 394 -38.09 -70.08 -87.73
N ARG A 395 -37.73 -68.88 -88.19
CA ARG A 395 -37.92 -68.47 -89.59
C ARG A 395 -37.18 -69.39 -90.56
N LYS A 396 -35.95 -69.79 -90.24
CA LYS A 396 -35.14 -70.73 -91.03
C LYS A 396 -35.78 -72.12 -91.07
N ALA A 397 -36.26 -72.63 -89.94
CA ALA A 397 -36.98 -73.90 -89.86
C ALA A 397 -38.30 -73.86 -90.67
N MET A 398 -39.05 -72.75 -90.62
CA MET A 398 -40.26 -72.56 -91.42
C MET A 398 -39.97 -72.46 -92.92
N LYS A 399 -38.89 -71.76 -93.32
CA LYS A 399 -38.42 -71.71 -94.72
C LYS A 399 -38.05 -73.09 -95.25
N ASN A 400 -37.45 -73.95 -94.42
CA ASN A 400 -37.13 -75.34 -94.77
C ASN A 400 -38.39 -76.23 -94.82
N LYS A 401 -39.39 -76.02 -93.94
CA LYS A 401 -40.70 -76.69 -94.02
C LYS A 401 -41.52 -76.27 -95.24
N GLY A 402 -41.41 -75.03 -95.69
CA GLY A 402 -42.08 -74.51 -96.90
C GLY A 402 -41.58 -75.14 -98.21
N LYS A 403 -40.34 -75.63 -98.25
CA LYS A 403 -39.78 -76.32 -99.42
C LYS A 403 -40.23 -77.78 -99.58
N ASN A 404 -40.80 -78.39 -98.54
CA ASN A 404 -41.26 -79.79 -98.55
C ASN A 404 -42.78 -79.98 -98.75
N LYS A 405 -43.54 -78.94 -99.10
CA LYS A 405 -44.96 -79.06 -99.48
C LYS A 405 -45.17 -78.81 -100.98
N LYS A 406 -44.59 -79.68 -101.82
CA LYS A 406 -45.15 -79.99 -103.15
C LYS A 406 -45.72 -81.41 -103.09
N ALA A 407 -47.05 -81.47 -103.23
CA ALA A 407 -47.99 -82.57 -103.18
C ALA A 407 -47.49 -83.99 -103.52
N LYS A 408 -47.65 -84.93 -102.57
CA LYS A 408 -47.82 -86.37 -102.87
C LYS A 408 -49.31 -86.70 -102.73
N LYS A 409 -50.03 -86.68 -103.86
CA LYS A 409 -51.45 -87.11 -103.97
C LYS A 409 -51.45 -88.64 -104.14
N GLY A 410 -51.73 -89.37 -103.06
CA GLY A 410 -51.93 -90.82 -103.11
C GLY A 410 -53.26 -91.17 -103.78
N LYS A 411 -53.23 -92.06 -104.77
CA LYS A 411 -54.41 -92.76 -105.30
C LYS A 411 -54.01 -94.17 -105.74
N GLY A 412 -54.66 -95.16 -105.13
CA GLY A 412 -54.62 -96.59 -105.51
C GLY A 412 -53.51 -97.40 -104.85
N LYS A 413 -53.73 -98.64 -104.38
CA LYS A 413 -54.94 -99.48 -104.28
C LYS A 413 -54.46 -100.77 -103.57
N ARG A 414 -55.28 -101.30 -102.64
CA ARG A 414 -55.55 -102.75 -102.38
C ARG A 414 -54.36 -103.63 -101.88
N THR A 415 -54.47 -104.63 -101.01
CA THR A 415 -55.57 -105.44 -100.44
C THR A 415 -55.02 -106.24 -99.23
N LYS A 416 -55.91 -106.60 -98.27
CA LYS A 416 -56.02 -107.84 -97.46
C LYS A 416 -54.76 -108.74 -97.30
N TYR A 417 -54.44 -109.23 -96.12
CA TYR A 417 -55.28 -109.96 -95.16
C TYR A 417 -54.84 -109.71 -93.71
#